data_AF-C6B7C6-F1
#
_entry.id   AF-C6B7C6-F1
#
_cell.length_a   1.000
_cell.length_b   1.000
_cell.length_c   1.000
_cell.angle_alpha   90.00
_cell.angle_beta   90.00
_cell.angle_gamma   90.00
#
_symmetry.space_group_name_H-M   'P 1'
#
loop_
_entity.id
_entity.type
_entity.pdbx_description
1 polymer ?
#
loop_
_entity_poly.entity_id
_entity_poly.type
_entity_poly.pdbx_seq_one_letter_code
_entity_poly.pdbx_strand_id
1 'polypeptide(L)'
;MQYDTEFAKRRFPEQALEIEALASRNESFRELCHDFSIADQLVRDWESSTAPGQHERYAEALELMDWLGKEIHTMLDLAKVVPFPAAR
;
A
#
# COMPACT_ATOMS: atom_id res chain seq x y z
N MET A 1 -9.58 -13.22 -10.35
CA MET A 1 -8.34 -13.22 -9.55
C MET A 1 -8.64 -12.39 -8.31
N GLN A 2 -8.56 -12.95 -7.11
CA GLN A 2 -8.74 -12.19 -5.88
C GLN A 2 -7.43 -11.44 -5.64
N TYR A 3 -7.46 -10.11 -5.75
CA TYR A 3 -6.27 -9.27 -5.55
C TYR A 3 -6.12 -8.99 -4.06
N ASP A 4 -4.91 -9.07 -3.52
CA ASP A 4 -4.64 -8.76 -2.12
C ASP A 4 -4.59 -7.23 -1.90
N THR A 5 -5.74 -6.59 -2.09
CA THR A 5 -5.94 -5.14 -1.90
C THR A 5 -6.80 -4.83 -0.69
N GLU A 6 -7.31 -5.84 0.01
CA GLU A 6 -8.23 -5.67 1.12
C GLU A 6 -7.62 -4.87 2.27
N PHE A 7 -6.33 -5.07 2.54
CA PHE A 7 -5.64 -4.27 3.54
C PHE A 7 -5.56 -2.79 3.14
N ALA A 8 -5.13 -2.51 1.91
CA ALA A 8 -5.11 -1.15 1.37
C ALA A 8 -6.50 -0.48 1.41
N LYS A 9 -7.55 -1.20 0.99
CA LYS A 9 -8.93 -0.68 1.03
C LYS A 9 -9.42 -0.36 2.45
N ARG A 10 -9.06 -1.17 3.45
CA ARG A 10 -9.35 -0.86 4.86
C ARG A 10 -8.59 0.38 5.34
N ARG A 11 -7.36 0.59 4.88
CA ARG A 11 -6.53 1.72 5.27
C ARG A 11 -6.90 3.04 4.57
N PHE A 12 -7.46 2.95 3.37
CA PHE A 12 -7.89 4.06 2.53
C PHE A 12 -9.35 3.88 2.08
N PRO A 13 -10.32 3.91 3.02
CA PRO A 13 -11.71 3.57 2.71
C PRO A 13 -12.35 4.52 1.69
N GLU A 14 -11.95 5.79 1.69
CA GLU A 14 -12.43 6.81 0.74
C GLU A 14 -11.95 6.55 -0.70
N GLN A 15 -10.90 5.75 -0.89
CA GLN A 15 -10.27 5.47 -2.19
C GLN A 15 -10.43 4.00 -2.60
N ALA A 16 -11.34 3.26 -1.96
CA ALA A 16 -11.45 1.82 -2.13
C ALA A 16 -11.80 1.41 -3.57
N LEU A 17 -12.63 2.19 -4.26
CA LEU A 17 -13.00 1.95 -5.66
C LEU A 17 -11.82 2.24 -6.61
N GLU A 18 -11.06 3.29 -6.34
CA GLU A 18 -9.86 3.65 -7.09
C GLU A 18 -8.76 2.60 -6.92
N ILE A 19 -8.60 2.06 -5.71
CA ILE A 19 -7.70 0.94 -5.43
C ILE A 19 -8.11 -0.28 -6.27
N GLU A 20 -9.40 -0.65 -6.27
CA GLU A 20 -9.88 -1.79 -7.05
C GLU A 20 -9.68 -1.59 -8.56
N ALA A 21 -10.03 -0.40 -9.07
CA ALA A 21 -9.88 -0.05 -10.48
C ALA A 21 -8.41 0.03 -10.94
N LEU A 22 -7.50 0.52 -10.09
CA LEU A 22 -6.08 0.57 -10.43
C LEU A 22 -5.45 -0.83 -10.35
N ALA A 23 -5.76 -1.59 -9.32
CA ALA A 23 -5.28 -2.97 -9.15
C ALA A 23 -5.72 -3.90 -10.28
N SER A 24 -6.91 -3.71 -10.85
CA SER A 24 -7.39 -4.54 -11.96
C SER A 24 -6.56 -4.38 -13.24
N ARG A 25 -5.79 -3.28 -13.38
CA ARG A 25 -5.06 -2.95 -14.62
C ARG A 25 -3.57 -2.65 -14.43
N ASN A 26 -3.07 -2.56 -13.20
CA ASN A 26 -1.67 -2.25 -12.89
C ASN A 26 -1.09 -3.30 -11.94
N GLU A 27 -0.19 -4.13 -12.44
CA GLU A 27 0.45 -5.20 -11.67
C GLU A 27 1.36 -4.69 -10.56
N SER A 28 2.21 -3.71 -10.85
CA SER A 28 3.07 -3.09 -9.84
C SER A 28 2.29 -2.48 -8.68
N PHE A 29 1.11 -1.92 -8.96
CA PHE A 29 0.22 -1.43 -7.90
C PHE A 29 -0.36 -2.56 -7.03
N ARG A 30 -0.62 -3.75 -7.62
CA ARG A 30 -1.04 -4.92 -6.85
C ARG A 30 0.06 -5.43 -5.95
N GLU A 31 1.29 -5.53 -6.47
CA GLU A 31 2.47 -5.92 -5.69
C GLU A 31 2.68 -4.94 -4.53
N LEU A 32 2.56 -3.64 -4.78
CA LEU A 32 2.63 -2.61 -3.74
C LEU A 32 1.55 -2.79 -2.66
N CYS A 33 0.31 -3.11 -3.03
CA CYS A 33 -0.76 -3.39 -2.05
C CYS A 33 -0.46 -4.64 -1.21
N HIS A 34 0.14 -5.66 -1.81
CA HIS A 34 0.54 -6.89 -1.13
C HIS A 34 1.69 -6.64 -0.15
N ASP A 35 2.74 -5.93 -0.60
CA ASP A 35 3.86 -5.53 0.25
C ASP A 35 3.39 -4.71 1.45
N PHE A 36 2.39 -3.84 1.24
CA PHE A 36 1.78 -3.08 2.32
C PHE A 36 1.06 -3.96 3.35
N SER A 37 0.40 -5.04 2.91
CA SER A 37 -0.19 -6.02 3.83
C SER A 37 0.89 -6.81 4.58
N ILE A 38 2.02 -7.13 3.94
CA ILE A 38 3.14 -7.80 4.60
C ILE A 38 3.77 -6.88 5.66
N ALA A 39 3.91 -5.59 5.36
CA ALA A 39 4.44 -4.61 6.30
C ALA A 39 3.56 -4.49 7.57
N ASP A 40 2.23 -4.52 7.44
CA ASP A 40 1.32 -4.58 8.60
C ASP A 40 1.53 -5.84 9.45
N GLN A 41 1.74 -6.98 8.80
CA GLN A 41 2.03 -8.21 9.52
C GLN A 41 3.38 -8.10 10.27
N LEU A 42 4.42 -7.55 9.63
CA LEU A 42 5.71 -7.31 10.27
C LEU A 42 5.59 -6.38 11.48
N VAL A 43 4.81 -5.30 11.38
CA VAL A 43 4.55 -4.40 12.51
C VAL A 43 3.93 -5.15 13.68
N ARG A 44 2.89 -5.98 13.44
CA ARG A 44 2.22 -6.76 14.50
C ARG A 44 3.14 -7.82 15.12
N ASP A 45 3.95 -8.47 14.29
CA ASP A 45 4.90 -9.48 14.74
C ASP A 45 5.96 -8.86 15.65
N TRP A 46 6.51 -7.70 15.27
CA TRP A 46 7.49 -6.99 16.10
C TRP A 46 6.85 -6.32 17.32
N GLU A 47 5.64 -5.79 17.23
CA GLU A 47 4.93 -5.21 18.38
C GLU A 47 4.79 -6.22 19.53
N SER A 48 4.52 -7.49 19.20
CA SER A 48 4.32 -8.57 20.16
C SER A 48 5.59 -9.39 20.49
N SER A 49 6.71 -9.09 19.83
CA SER A 49 7.96 -9.84 19.99
C SER A 49 8.67 -9.54 21.30
N THR A 50 9.36 -10.55 21.85
CA THR A 50 10.28 -10.39 22.99
C THR A 50 11.75 -10.55 22.58
N ALA A 51 12.03 -10.56 21.27
CA ALA A 51 13.38 -10.76 20.76
C ALA A 51 14.27 -9.51 21.02
N PRO A 52 15.59 -9.68 21.14
CA PRO A 52 16.52 -8.56 21.15
C PRO A 52 16.35 -7.69 19.90
N GLY A 53 16.38 -6.37 20.06
CA GLY A 53 16.20 -5.43 18.94
C GLY A 53 14.73 -5.22 18.53
N GLN A 54 13.75 -5.72 19.28
CA GLN A 54 12.33 -5.56 18.96
C GLN A 54 11.92 -4.09 18.70
N HIS A 55 12.34 -3.15 19.56
CA HIS A 55 11.97 -1.75 19.40
C HIS A 55 12.51 -1.15 18.09
N GLU A 56 13.73 -1.52 17.70
CA GLU A 56 14.36 -1.06 16.45
C GLU A 56 13.63 -1.65 15.24
N ARG A 57 13.39 -2.96 15.23
CA ARG A 57 12.66 -3.63 14.14
C ARG A 57 11.22 -3.18 14.02
N TYR A 58 10.55 -2.90 15.14
CA TYR A 58 9.23 -2.31 15.15
C TYR A 58 9.23 -0.91 14.52
N ALA A 59 10.20 -0.07 14.88
CA ALA A 59 10.35 1.26 14.29
C ALA A 59 10.63 1.19 12.77
N GLU A 60 11.53 0.32 12.32
CA GLU A 60 11.79 0.09 10.89
C GLU A 60 10.54 -0.39 10.14
N ALA A 61 9.75 -1.29 10.73
CA ALA A 61 8.52 -1.79 10.13
C ALA A 61 7.45 -0.70 10.02
N LEU A 62 7.36 0.21 11.01
CA LEU A 62 6.48 1.37 10.95
C LEU A 62 6.90 2.36 9.86
N GLU A 63 8.20 2.62 9.71
CA GLU A 63 8.72 3.47 8.63
C GLU A 63 8.43 2.87 7.25
N LEU A 64 8.60 1.55 7.10
CA LEU A 64 8.24 0.84 5.88
C LEU A 64 6.74 0.96 5.57
N MET A 65 5.88 0.77 6.57
CA MET A 65 4.43 0.95 6.41
C MET A 65 4.07 2.37 5.98
N ASP A 66 4.66 3.39 6.61
CA ASP A 66 4.41 4.79 6.25
C ASP A 66 4.85 5.10 4.82
N TRP A 67 6.03 4.61 4.42
CA TRP A 67 6.54 4.77 3.06
C TRP A 67 5.65 4.10 2.01
N LEU A 68 5.26 2.83 2.22
CA LEU A 68 4.36 2.12 1.33
C LEU A 68 2.99 2.80 1.22
N GLY A 69 2.46 3.30 2.34
CA GLY A 69 1.20 4.06 2.35
C GLY A 69 1.26 5.34 1.51
N LYS A 70 2.39 6.07 1.57
CA LYS A 70 2.63 7.26 0.73
C LYS A 70 2.75 6.91 -0.74
N GLU A 71 3.42 5.81 -1.08
CA GLU A 71 3.55 5.37 -2.47
C GLU A 71 2.19 4.97 -3.06
N ILE A 72 1.35 4.25 -2.29
CA ILE A 72 -0.03 3.93 -2.69
C ILE A 72 -0.81 5.20 -2.97
N HIS A 73 -0.76 6.19 -2.07
CA HIS A 73 -1.46 7.46 -2.26
C HIS A 73 -0.98 8.20 -3.52
N THR A 74 0.33 8.21 -3.76
CA THR A 74 0.94 8.85 -4.92
C THR A 74 0.49 8.17 -6.22
N MET A 75 0.48 6.84 -6.29
CA MET A 75 0.00 6.11 -7.46
C MET A 75 -1.50 6.34 -7.72
N LEU A 76 -2.31 6.43 -6.66
CA LEU A 76 -3.73 6.76 -6.78
C LEU A 76 -3.95 8.17 -7.32
N ASP A 77 -3.16 9.15 -6.90
CA ASP A 77 -3.25 10.51 -7.41
C ASP A 77 -2.79 10.63 -8.87
N LEU A 78 -1.70 9.94 -9.24
CA LEU A 78 -1.25 9.87 -10.63
C LEU A 78 -2.29 9.20 -11.53
N ALA A 79 -3.02 8.20 -11.03
CA ALA A 79 -4.08 7.52 -11.78
C ALA A 79 -5.29 8.42 -12.08
N LYS A 80 -5.49 9.51 -11.33
CA LYS A 80 -6.55 10.52 -11.60
C LYS A 80 -6.16 11.48 -12.72
N VAL A 81 -4.87 11.60 -13.05
CA VAL A 81 -4.39 12.50 -14.10
C VAL A 81 -4.70 11.90 -15.47
N VAL A 82 -5.73 12.43 -16.14
CA VAL A 82 -6.04 12.06 -17.54
C VAL A 82 -5.15 12.89 -18.47
N PRO A 83 -4.38 12.28 -19.40
CA PRO A 83 -3.66 13.04 -20.41
C PRO A 83 -4.66 13.80 -21.28
N PHE A 84 -4.48 15.11 -21.45
CA PHE A 84 -5.20 15.85 -22.47
C PHE A 84 -4.87 15.26 -23.85
N PRO A 85 -5.87 14.95 -24.70
CA PRO A 85 -5.57 14.55 -26.06
C PRO A 85 -4.90 15.75 -26.76
N ALA A 86 -3.68 15.53 -27.27
CA ALA A 86 -3.01 16.52 -28.10
C ALA A 86 -3.93 16.88 -29.27
N ALA A 87 -4.27 18.17 -29.39
CA ALA A 87 -5.05 18.68 -30.50
C ALA A 87 -4.33 18.31 -31.80
N ARG A 88 -5.08 17.64 -32.69
CA ARG A 88 -4.60 17.19 -34.00
C ARG A 88 -4.42 18.37 -34.96
#